data_AF-A0A6P1DCA8-F1
#
_entry.id   AF-A0A6P1DCA8-F1
#
_cell.length_a   1.000
_cell.length_b   1.000
_cell.length_c   1.000
_cell.angle_alpha   90.00
_cell.angle_beta   90.00
_cell.angle_gamma   90.00
#
_symmetry.space_group_name_H-M   'P 1'
#
loop_
_entity.id
_entity.type
_entity.pdbx_description
1 polymer ?
#
loop_
_entity_poly.entity_id
_entity_poly.type
_entity_poly.pdbx_seq_one_letter_code
_entity_poly.pdbx_strand_id
1 'polypeptide(L)' 'AAGEAKCTYGTGSFLLSNTGTAPVRSGHGLLTTVAFRIGDQPPAYALEGSIAVTGSAVQWLRDQLGIISGAAHSESLA' A
#
# COMPACT_ATOMS: atom_id res chain seq x y z
N ALA A 1 -1.46 17.35 0.37
CA ALA A 1 -2.08 18.00 1.54
C ALA A 1 -2.58 16.97 2.55
N ALA A 2 -2.89 17.37 3.80
CA ALA A 2 -3.55 16.48 4.75
C ALA A 2 -4.86 15.95 4.16
N GLY A 3 -5.12 14.66 4.32
CA GLY A 3 -6.23 13.94 3.69
C GLY A 3 -5.91 13.34 2.32
N GLU A 4 -4.85 13.77 1.63
CA GLU A 4 -4.40 13.08 0.41
C GLU A 4 -3.88 11.68 0.73
N ALA A 5 -4.16 10.75 -0.17
CA ALA A 5 -3.70 9.39 -0.06
C ALA A 5 -3.09 8.92 -1.38
N LYS A 6 -2.17 7.95 -1.28
CA LYS A 6 -1.65 7.20 -2.42
C LYS A 6 -1.70 5.72 -2.10
N CYS A 7 -1.79 4.90 -3.15
CA CYS A 7 -1.58 3.47 -3.06
C CYS A 7 -0.54 3.06 -4.10
N THR A 8 0.47 2.31 -3.68
CA THR A 8 1.46 1.72 -4.60
C THR A 8 1.14 0.24 -4.77
N TYR A 9 0.95 -0.19 -6.01
CA TYR A 9 0.66 -1.58 -6.37
C TYR A 9 1.93 -2.28 -6.85
N GLY A 10 2.31 -3.36 -6.19
CA GLY A 10 3.48 -4.19 -6.52
C GLY A 10 3.30 -5.61 -6.02
N THR A 11 4.38 -6.27 -5.57
CA THR A 11 4.32 -7.61 -4.97
C THR A 11 3.31 -7.66 -3.83
N GLY A 12 3.37 -6.69 -2.92
CA GLY A 12 2.27 -6.28 -2.05
C GLY A 12 1.81 -4.86 -2.40
N SER A 13 0.84 -4.33 -1.68
CA SER A 13 0.37 -2.95 -1.85
C SER A 13 0.45 -2.16 -0.56
N PHE A 14 0.77 -0.88 -0.67
CA PHE A 14 0.89 0.02 0.47
C PHE A 14 0.08 1.29 0.22
N LEU A 15 -0.94 1.49 1.05
CA LEU A 15 -1.76 2.69 1.06
C LEU A 15 -1.27 3.60 2.18
N LEU A 16 -0.94 4.85 1.84
CA LEU A 16 -0.55 5.87 2.80
C LEU A 16 -1.48 7.07 2.65
N SER A 17 -2.02 7.55 3.78
CA SER A 17 -2.83 8.76 3.85
C SER A 17 -2.15 9.79 4.75
N ASN A 18 -1.88 10.98 4.21
CA ASN A 18 -1.22 12.07 4.92
C ASN A 18 -2.15 12.66 6.00
N THR A 19 -1.67 12.76 7.24
CA THR A 19 -2.42 13.25 8.41
C THR A 19 -1.96 14.65 8.89
N GLY A 20 -1.11 15.32 8.12
CA GLY A 20 -0.51 16.59 8.49
C GLY A 20 0.53 16.42 9.60
N THR A 21 0.68 17.44 10.46
CA THR A 21 1.70 17.47 11.52
C THR A 21 1.26 16.80 12.82
N ALA A 22 0.01 16.32 12.90
CA ALA A 22 -0.51 15.63 14.06
C ALA A 22 -0.57 14.11 13.80
N PRO A 23 0.10 13.27 14.60
CA PRO A 23 0.02 11.82 14.45
C PRO A 23 -1.38 11.33 14.84
N VAL A 24 -2.02 10.58 13.94
CA VAL A 24 -3.32 9.94 14.20
C VAL A 24 -3.10 8.47 14.54
N ARG A 25 -3.53 8.03 15.72
CA ARG A 25 -3.52 6.61 16.14
C ARG A 25 -4.74 5.89 15.59
N SER A 26 -4.52 4.76 14.90
CA SER A 26 -5.62 3.98 14.34
C SER A 26 -6.32 3.13 15.41
N GLY A 27 -7.65 3.10 15.38
CA GLY A 27 -8.48 2.13 16.10
C GLY A 27 -8.78 0.86 15.29
N HIS A 28 -8.28 0.74 14.06
CA HIS A 28 -8.62 -0.31 13.10
C HIS A 28 -7.39 -1.03 12.53
N GLY A 29 -6.29 -1.07 13.29
CA GLY A 29 -5.09 -1.83 12.92
C GLY A 29 -4.17 -1.20 11.88
N LEU A 30 -4.41 0.05 11.48
CA LEU A 30 -3.48 0.79 10.61
C LEU A 30 -2.26 1.27 11.40
N LEU A 31 -1.12 1.40 10.71
CA LEU A 31 0.10 1.94 11.31
C LEU A 31 0.05 3.47 11.31
N THR A 32 0.43 4.09 12.43
CA THR A 32 0.78 5.51 12.47
C THR A 32 2.27 5.65 12.21
N THR A 33 2.64 6.33 11.14
CA THR A 33 4.04 6.47 10.72
C THR A 33 4.40 7.92 10.36
N VAL A 34 5.70 8.22 10.25
CA VAL A 34 6.17 9.48 9.67
C VAL A 34 6.09 9.36 8.15
N ALA A 35 5.38 10.29 7.50
CA ALA A 35 5.31 10.35 6.05
C ALA A 35 6.61 10.92 5.47
N PHE A 36 7.05 12.07 5.99
CA PHE A 36 8.31 12.72 5.63
C PHE A 36 8.61 13.87 6.61
N ARG A 37 9.85 14.36 6.58
CA ARG A 37 10.28 15.62 7.19
C ARG A 37 11.22 16.35 6.24
N ILE A 38 10.97 17.64 5.99
CA ILE A 38 11.78 18.46 5.09
C ILE A 38 12.55 19.48 5.91
N GLY A 39 13.87 19.29 6.03
CA GLY A 39 14.74 20.13 6.85
C GLY A 39 14.24 20.23 8.29
N ASP A 40 14.19 21.46 8.81
CA ASP A 40 13.78 21.74 10.19
C ASP A 40 12.26 21.82 10.38
N GLN A 41 11.46 21.72 9.31
CA GLN A 41 10.00 21.77 9.43
C GLN A 41 9.46 20.61 10.30
N PRO A 42 8.28 20.80 10.93
CA PRO A 42 7.61 19.71 11.64
C PRO A 42 7.40 18.51 10.70
N PRO A 43 7.54 17.27 11.21
CA PRO A 43 7.27 16.09 10.40
C PRO A 43 5.81 16.04 9.98
N ALA A 44 5.57 15.57 8.76
CA ALA A 44 4.25 15.11 8.34
C ALA A 44 4.10 13.62 8.71
N TYR A 45 2.93 13.24 9.18
CA TYR A 45 2.59 11.86 9.55
C TYR A 45 1.65 11.24 8.52
N ALA A 46 1.56 9.91 8.52
CA ALA A 46 0.58 9.16 7.73
C ALA A 46 -0.06 8.03 8.54
N LEU A 47 -1.27 7.68 8.14
CA LEU A 47 -1.83 6.36 8.36
C LEU A 47 -1.41 5.45 7.21
N GLU A 48 -0.92 4.26 7.54
CA GLU A 48 -0.51 3.25 6.56
C GLU A 48 -1.31 1.96 6.72
N GLY A 49 -1.83 1.47 5.59
CA GLY A 49 -2.37 0.13 5.44
C GLY A 49 -1.49 -0.69 4.50
N SER A 50 -1.06 -1.87 4.95
CA SER A 50 -0.16 -2.75 4.22
C SER A 50 -0.89 -4.03 3.80
N ILE A 51 -0.89 -4.33 2.51
CA ILE A 51 -1.45 -5.54 1.93
C ILE A 51 -0.28 -6.42 1.49
N ALA A 52 -0.02 -7.50 2.20
CA ALA A 52 1.15 -8.35 1.97
C ALA A 52 1.12 -9.04 0.59
N VAL A 53 -0.07 -9.41 0.11
CA VAL A 53 -0.25 -10.20 -1.11
C VAL A 53 -1.09 -9.41 -2.10
N THR A 54 -0.46 -8.96 -3.19
CA THR A 54 -1.14 -8.35 -4.33
C THR A 54 -0.57 -8.93 -5.62
N GLY A 55 0.48 -8.35 -6.20
CA GLY A 55 1.14 -8.90 -7.38
C GLY A 55 1.77 -10.28 -7.15
N SER A 56 2.14 -10.62 -5.92
CA SER A 56 2.60 -11.98 -5.57
C SER A 56 1.54 -13.05 -5.77
N ALA A 57 0.25 -12.73 -5.63
CA ALA A 57 -0.82 -13.69 -5.97
C ALA A 57 -0.81 -14.02 -7.46
N VAL A 58 -0.67 -13.00 -8.32
CA VAL A 58 -0.58 -13.19 -9.77
C VAL A 58 0.67 -14.02 -10.12
N GLN A 59 1.81 -13.73 -9.49
CA GLN A 59 3.03 -14.50 -9.66
C GLN A 59 2.84 -15.96 -9.23
N TRP A 60 2.18 -16.21 -8.09
CA TRP A 60 1.93 -17.55 -7.60
C TRP A 60 1.02 -18.37 -8.55
N LEU A 61 -0.05 -17.76 -9.06
CA LEU A 61 -0.93 -18.41 -10.04
C LEU A 61 -0.18 -18.79 -11.33
N ARG A 62 0.76 -17.96 -11.77
CA ARG A 62 1.58 -18.21 -12.97
C ARG A 62 2.66 -19.26 -12.73
N ASP A 63 3.48 -19.04 -11.71
CA ASP A 63 4.75 -19.74 -11.56
C ASP A 63 4.62 -21.03 -10.75
N GLN A 64 3.66 -21.10 -9.82
CA GLN A 64 3.49 -22.26 -8.95
C GLN A 64 2.34 -23.16 -9.40
N LEU A 65 1.20 -22.56 -9.74
CA LEU A 65 0.03 -23.34 -10.18
C LEU A 65 -0.06 -23.52 -11.70
N GLY A 66 0.65 -22.70 -12.49
CA GLY A 66 0.59 -22.77 -13.95
C GLY A 66 -0.80 -22.45 -14.54
N ILE A 67 -1.68 -21.80 -13.77
CA ILE A 67 -3.07 -21.51 -14.19
C ILE A 67 -3.10 -20.40 -15.24
N ILE A 68 -2.24 -19.39 -15.06
CA ILE A 68 -2.12 -18.26 -15.99
C ILE A 68 -0.74 -18.23 -16.63
N SER A 69 -0.66 -17.76 -17.88
CA SER A 69 0.60 -17.54 -18.58
C SER A 69 1.20 -16.15 -18.30
N GLY A 70 0.38 -15.21 -17.81
CA GLY A 70 0.79 -13.84 -17.53
C GLY A 70 -0.33 -13.02 -16.89
N ALA A 71 -0.01 -11.82 -16.43
CA ALA A 71 -0.94 -10.97 -15.69
C ALA A 71 -2.22 -10.65 -16.48
N ALA A 72 -2.14 -10.40 -17.79
CA ALA A 72 -3.32 -10.11 -18.61
C ALA A 72 -4.33 -11.27 -18.69
N HIS A 73 -3.88 -12.51 -18.48
CA HIS A 73 -4.78 -13.68 -18.49
C HIS A 73 -5.66 -13.76 -17.23
N SER A 74 -5.34 -13.02 -16.16
CA SER A 74 -6.19 -13.02 -14.97
C SER A 74 -7.58 -12.43 -15.23
N GLU A 75 -7.69 -11.48 -16.17
CA GLU A 75 -8.97 -10.82 -16.47
C GLU A 75 -9.99 -11.78 -17.09
N SER A 76 -9.56 -12.73 -17.93
CA SER A 76 -10.49 -13.69 -18.53
C SER A 76 -10.98 -14.77 -17.56
N LEU A 77 -10.39 -14.85 -16.35
CA LEU A 77 -10.78 -15.78 -15.30
C LEU A 77 -11.69 -15.14 -14.23
N ALA A 78 -11.81 -13.80 -14.23
CA ALA A 78 -12.63 -13.04 -13.28
C ALA A 78 -14.11 -13.00 -13.69
#